data_AF-A0A1V9QNG5-F1
#
_entry.id   AF-A0A1V9QNG5-F1
#
_cell.length_a   1.000
_cell.length_b   1.000
_cell.length_c   1.000
_cell.angle_alpha   90.00
_cell.angle_beta   90.00
_cell.angle_gamma   90.00
#
_symmetry.space_group_name_H-M   'P 1'
#
loop_
_entity.id
_entity.type
_entity.pdbx_description
1 polymer ?
#
loop_
_entity_poly.entity_id
_entity_poly.type
_entity_poly.pdbx_seq_one_letter_code
_entity_poly.pdbx_strand_id
1 'polypeptide(L)' 'MENKFMQVTVFLASGKTFHFKSVKSCEEVEEYNDEFALIIHYHGEKTGKDRAVRFSLMNDNIIGYAVDEEMSEF' A
#
# COMPACT_ATOMS: atom_id res chain seq x y z
N MET A 1 -22.97 1.77 2.50
CA MET A 1 -21.59 2.15 2.81
C MET A 1 -20.87 2.24 1.48
N GLU A 2 -20.54 3.45 1.05
CA GLU A 2 -19.73 3.64 -0.16
C GLU A 2 -18.37 3.00 0.09
N ASN A 3 -18.03 1.99 -0.71
CA ASN A 3 -16.67 1.47 -0.71
C ASN A 3 -15.79 2.57 -1.31
N LYS A 4 -15.09 3.32 -0.46
CA LYS A 4 -14.02 4.21 -0.88
C LYS A 4 -12.99 3.33 -1.59
N PHE A 5 -12.86 3.46 -2.91
CA PHE A 5 -11.91 2.68 -3.68
C PHE A 5 -10.52 3.29 -3.46
N MET A 6 -9.75 2.71 -2.54
CA MET A 6 -8.35 3.07 -2.36
C MET A 6 -7.46 2.20 -3.24
N GLN A 7 -6.49 2.85 -3.90
CA GLN A 7 -5.42 2.20 -4.64
C GLN A 7 -4.08 2.64 -4.07
N VAL A 8 -3.12 1.73 -4.05
CA VAL A 8 -1.77 2.03 -3.56
C VAL A 8 -0.75 1.59 -4.61
N THR A 9 0.16 2.48 -4.94
CA THR A 9 1.29 2.18 -5.83
C THR A 9 2.58 2.30 -5.05
N VAL A 10 3.38 1.23 -5.02
CA VAL A 10 4.73 1.21 -4.43
C VAL A 10 5.76 1.33 -5.54
N PHE A 11 6.68 2.29 -5.42
CA PHE A 11 7.72 2.58 -6.39
C PHE A 11 9.04 1.93 -5.97
N LEU A 12 9.65 1.18 -6.90
CA LEU A 12 10.93 0.54 -6.67
C LEU A 12 12.07 1.32 -7.32
N ALA A 13 13.26 1.29 -6.72
CA ALA A 13 14.48 1.89 -7.27
C ALA A 13 14.83 1.36 -8.68
N SER A 14 14.39 0.13 -8.99
CA SER A 14 14.53 -0.46 -10.33
C SER A 14 13.70 0.20 -11.43
N GLY A 15 12.84 1.17 -11.11
CA GLY A 15 11.87 1.79 -12.03
C GLY A 15 10.59 0.98 -12.23
N LYS A 16 10.46 -0.18 -11.57
CA LYS A 16 9.21 -0.97 -11.54
C LYS A 16 8.27 -0.48 -10.45
N THR A 17 7.00 -0.84 -10.58
CA THR A 17 5.97 -0.55 -9.57
C THR A 17 5.20 -1.81 -9.16
N PHE A 18 4.77 -1.83 -7.90
CA PHE A 18 3.69 -2.73 -7.46
C PHE A 18 2.42 -1.92 -7.30
N HIS A 19 1.35 -2.35 -7.97
CA HIS A 19 0.08 -1.66 -7.96
C HIS A 19 -0.99 -2.51 -7.29
N PHE A 20 -1.54 -2.00 -6.20
CA PHE A 20 -2.57 -2.64 -5.39
C PHE A 20 -3.92 -1.95 -5.63
N LYS A 21 -4.90 -2.75 -6.03
CA LYS A 21 -6.30 -2.35 -6.17
C LYS A 21 -7.12 -2.91 -5.04
N SER A 22 -8.32 -2.34 -4.82
CA SER A 22 -9.25 -2.80 -3.78
C SER A 22 -8.56 -2.85 -2.40
N VAL A 23 -7.81 -1.78 -2.09
CA VAL A 23 -7.09 -1.65 -0.83
C VAL A 23 -8.09 -1.26 0.26
N LYS A 24 -8.03 -1.98 1.39
CA LYS A 24 -8.89 -1.78 2.56
C LYS A 24 -8.25 -0.82 3.56
N SER A 25 -6.93 -0.93 3.73
CA SER A 25 -6.14 -0.04 4.57
C SER A 25 -4.69 0.01 4.08
N CYS A 26 -4.05 1.14 4.32
CA CYS A 26 -2.65 1.42 4.05
C CYS A 26 -2.12 2.22 5.24
N GLU A 27 -1.10 1.73 5.91
CA GLU A 27 -0.55 2.37 7.11
C GLU A 27 0.97 2.29 7.13
N GLU A 28 1.59 3.39 7.57
CA GLU A 28 2.99 3.39 7.99
C GLU A 28 3.05 3.04 9.47
N VAL A 29 3.89 2.08 9.81
CA VAL A 29 4.13 1.64 11.19
C VAL A 29 5.60 1.87 11.51
N GLU A 30 5.84 2.58 12.60
CA GLU A 30 7.16 2.67 13.22
C GLU A 30 7.46 1.37 13.96
N GLU A 31 8.61 0.78 13.67
CA GLU A 31 9.12 -0.44 14.27
C GLU A 31 10.36 -0.15 15.14
N TYR A 32 10.88 -1.21 15.78
CA TYR A 32 12.08 -1.10 16.59
C TYR A 32 13.27 -0.55 15.78
N ASN A 33 14.08 0.32 16.40
CA ASN A 33 15.26 0.99 15.82
C ASN A 33 14.97 2.07 14.78
N ASP A 34 13.87 2.81 14.93
CA ASP A 34 13.48 3.91 14.02
C ASP A 34 13.28 3.42 12.57
N GLU A 35 12.96 2.14 12.40
CA GLU A 35 12.63 1.56 11.09
C GLU A 35 11.15 1.77 10.78
N PHE A 36 10.82 2.16 9.55
CA PHE A 36 9.44 2.31 9.10
C PHE A 36 9.05 1.16 8.18
N ALA A 37 7.82 0.67 8.35
CA ALA A 37 7.20 -0.32 7.46
C ALA A 37 5.88 0.20 6.88
N LEU A 38 5.65 -0.07 5.60
CA LEU A 38 4.36 0.13 4.96
C LEU A 38 3.59 -1.18 4.95
N ILE A 39 2.41 -1.18 5.56
CA ILE A 39 1.49 -2.32 5.59
C ILE A 39 0.28 -2.01 4.71
N ILE A 40 -0.01 -2.89 3.76
CA ILE A 40 -1.14 -2.75 2.82
C ILE A 40 -2.05 -3.97 2.95
N HIS A 41 -3.29 -3.75 3.39
CA HIS A 41 -4.34 -4.77 3.38
C HIS A 41 -5.22 -4.60 2.14
N TYR A 42 -5.35 -5.66 1.33
CA TYR A 42 -6.10 -5.60 0.07
C TYR A 42 -6.87 -6.89 -0.20
N HIS A 43 -7.92 -6.81 -1.02
CA HIS A 43 -8.62 -7.98 -1.53
C HIS A 43 -7.98 -8.44 -2.85
N GLY A 44 -7.39 -9.64 -2.86
CA GLY A 44 -6.77 -10.18 -4.05
C GLY A 44 -7.80 -10.72 -5.04
N GLU A 45 -8.23 -9.89 -5.99
CA GLU A 45 -9.27 -10.17 -6.99
C GLU A 45 -9.10 -11.54 -7.68
N LYS A 46 -7.88 -11.88 -8.11
CA LYS A 46 -7.60 -13.17 -8.77
C LYS A 46 -7.78 -14.37 -7.84
N THR A 47 -7.65 -14.17 -6.54
CA THR A 47 -7.67 -15.25 -5.55
C THR A 47 -8.90 -15.24 -4.65
N GLY A 48 -9.72 -14.19 -4.73
CA GLY A 48 -10.91 -14.00 -3.88
C GLY A 48 -10.61 -13.95 -2.38
N LYS A 49 -9.38 -13.63 -1.99
CA LYS A 49 -8.92 -13.67 -0.59
C LYS A 49 -8.34 -12.34 -0.16
N ASP A 50 -8.61 -12.00 1.09
CA ASP A 50 -7.95 -10.87 1.76
C ASP A 50 -6.49 -11.21 2.07
N ARG A 51 -5.62 -10.21 1.87
CA ARG A 51 -4.18 -10.34 1.98
C ARG A 51 -3.60 -9.10 2.64
N ALA A 52 -2.45 -9.28 3.28
CA ALA A 52 -1.61 -8.21 3.76
C ALA A 52 -0.22 -8.36 3.15
N VAL A 53 0.41 -7.24 2.78
CA VAL A 53 1.82 -7.17 2.41
C VAL A 53 2.52 -6.16 3.29
N ARG A 54 3.78 -6.43 3.61
CA ARG A 54 4.65 -5.56 4.40
C ARG A 54 5.89 -5.21 3.60
N PHE A 55 6.18 -3.92 3.52
CA PHE A 55 7.36 -3.37 2.88
C PHE A 55 8.19 -2.63 3.92
N SER A 56 9.49 -2.89 4.00
CA SER A 56 10.41 -2.05 4.79
C SER A 56 10.70 -0.78 3.98
N LEU A 57 10.37 0.38 4.53
CA LEU A 57 10.63 1.68 3.91
C LEU A 57 12.09 2.13 4.08
N MET A 58 12.84 1.47 4.96
CA MET A 58 14.29 1.66 5.12
C MET A 58 15.11 0.86 4.08
N ASN A 59 14.46 0.07 3.24
CA ASN A 59 15.12 -0.69 2.18
C ASN A 59 15.36 0.20 0.96
N ASP A 60 16.61 0.33 0.52
CA ASP A 60 17.02 1.12 -0.65
C ASP A 60 16.29 0.74 -1.96
N ASN A 61 15.63 -0.43 -2.02
CA ASN A 61 14.85 -0.84 -3.17
C ASN A 61 13.47 -0.17 -3.26
N ILE A 62 12.95 0.44 -2.18
CA ILE A 62 11.69 1.17 -2.17
C ILE A 62 11.99 2.66 -2.08
N ILE A 63 11.56 3.41 -3.10
CA ILE A 63 11.82 4.86 -3.18
C ILE A 63 10.60 5.69 -2.76
N GLY A 64 9.46 5.05 -2.52
CA GLY A 64 8.24 5.69 -2.04
C GLY A 64 6.98 4.92 -2.40
N TYR A 65 5.83 5.48 -2.04
CA TYR A 65 4.52 4.99 -2.44
C TYR A 65 3.54 6.15 -2.63
N ALA A 66 2.47 5.91 -3.35
CA ALA A 66 1.35 6.84 -3.54
C ALA A 66 0.05 6.15 -3.14
N VAL A 67 -0.85 6.91 -2.52
CA VAL A 67 -2.19 6.47 -2.16
C VAL A 67 -3.17 7.31 -2.96
N ASP A 68 -3.91 6.65 -3.86
CA ASP A 68 -5.01 7.27 -4.58
C ASP A 68 -6.29 6.98 -3.79
N GLU A 69 -6.83 8.02 -3.17
CA GLU A 69 -8.15 7.98 -2.54
C GLU A 69 -9.12 8.77 -3.40
N GLU A 70 -10.24 8.15 -3.81
CA GLU A 70 -11.39 8.93 -4.26
C GLU A 70 -11.89 9.76 -3.07
N MET A 71 -11.52 11.05 -3.07
CA MET A 71 -12.16 12.01 -2.21
C MET A 71 -13.55 12.24 -2.77
N SER A 72 -14.58 11.79 -2.05
CA SER A 72 -15.94 12.25 -2.29
C SER A 72 -15.94 13.77 -2.14
N GLU A 73 -16.10 14.50 -3.24
CA GLU A 73 -16.34 15.95 -3.20
C GLU A 73 -17.58 16.18 -2.33
N PHE A 74 -17.40 16.93 -1.23
CA PHE A 74 -18.49 17.55 -0.49
C PHE A 74 -18.61 19.01 -0.92
#